data_AF-A0A813DSX8-F1
#
_entry.id   AF-A0A813DSX8-F1
#
_cell.length_a   1.000
_cell.length_b   1.000
_cell.length_c   1.000
_cell.angle_alpha   90.00
_cell.angle_beta   90.00
_cell.angle_gamma   90.00
#
_symmetry.space_group_name_H-M   'P 1'
#
loop_
_entity.id
_entity.type
_entity.pdbx_description
1 polymer ?
#
loop_
_entity_poly.entity_id
_entity_poly.type
_entity_poly.pdbx_seq_one_letter_code
_entity_poly.pdbx_strand_id
1 'polypeptide(L)'
;MPTNRKRPAAASEASRTGKRGKVRCRQRQGKGSKKRTVREQLLVEFAAVAKLEPGRGTSRGRAGRRARLLRSLLAIARDLRRKDAAAACSLLIYSEALEPEGLESPEAVAVEAVAARRRLLNRGGRKLWDQGRISGQELLEVLPNASARCLCLLQRLVSLASGRKHGEPSPELAAMALATAAAVLRSDPEGSCAICLEAWSPTARLLVPSCGHTLHVDCFWAMIAGPCSQAMRGLCRTCRRPSIWSPLARSNLRCTLTSAASAAAARCQEAGEAMGPGDFAALCVQFGSEIGDRPSDLWNELKQDLARRSIRGFGCVSSLLSLIDEAEAQAADGIAPEDL
;
A
#
# COMPACT_ATOMS: atom_id res chain seq x y z
N MET A 1 25.86 50.68 -8.50
CA MET A 1 24.73 51.57 -8.12
C MET A 1 23.95 50.90 -6.98
N PRO A 2 24.21 51.22 -5.70
CA PRO A 2 23.52 50.58 -4.59
C PRO A 2 22.33 51.45 -4.14
N THR A 3 21.10 50.95 -4.28
CA THR A 3 19.92 51.63 -3.73
C THR A 3 19.52 50.99 -2.40
N ASN A 4 19.93 51.71 -1.35
CA ASN A 4 19.37 51.73 0.00
C ASN A 4 17.83 51.57 0.00
N ARG A 5 17.31 50.56 0.71
CA ARG A 5 15.90 50.57 1.15
C ARG A 5 15.83 50.58 2.68
N LYS A 6 15.44 51.76 3.16
CA LYS A 6 15.09 52.13 4.53
C LYS A 6 13.97 51.24 5.08
N ARG A 7 14.17 50.75 6.31
CA ARG A 7 13.08 50.31 7.21
C ARG A 7 12.41 51.54 7.83
N PRO A 8 11.08 51.57 7.97
CA PRO A 8 10.44 52.37 9.00
C PRO A 8 10.19 51.53 10.25
N ALA A 9 10.62 52.10 11.37
CA ALA A 9 10.11 51.82 12.71
C ALA A 9 8.83 52.65 12.97
N ALA A 10 8.15 52.32 14.08
CA ALA A 10 6.94 52.92 14.67
C ALA A 10 5.69 52.03 14.48
N ALA A 11 4.79 51.84 15.44
CA ALA A 11 4.64 52.43 16.76
C ALA A 11 3.97 51.41 17.71
N SER A 12 4.36 51.48 18.97
CA SER A 12 3.63 50.96 20.10
C SER A 12 2.41 51.82 20.37
N GLU A 13 1.22 51.22 20.47
CA GLU A 13 0.10 51.86 21.16
C GLU A 13 -0.65 50.83 22.01
N ALA A 14 -0.50 51.03 23.31
CA ALA A 14 -1.27 50.38 24.34
C ALA A 14 -2.70 50.95 24.34
N SER A 15 -3.72 50.09 24.34
CA SER A 15 -5.06 50.54 24.71
C SER A 15 -5.89 49.44 25.36
N ARG A 16 -6.17 49.71 26.64
CA ARG A 16 -7.43 49.48 27.36
C ARG A 16 -7.86 48.04 27.63
N THR A 17 -7.50 47.65 28.85
CA THR A 17 -8.22 46.78 29.79
C THR A 17 -9.75 46.95 29.74
N GLY A 18 -10.44 46.01 29.10
CA GLY A 18 -11.87 45.76 29.28
C GLY A 18 -12.09 44.53 30.16
N LYS A 19 -12.33 44.72 31.46
CA LYS A 19 -12.79 43.66 32.38
C LYS A 19 -14.18 43.19 31.95
N ARG A 20 -14.27 42.17 31.09
CA ARG A 20 -15.51 41.43 30.84
C ARG A 20 -15.67 40.34 31.90
N GLY A 21 -16.73 40.47 32.69
CA GLY A 21 -17.16 39.51 33.70
C GLY A 21 -17.28 38.11 33.11
N LYS A 22 -16.48 37.19 33.64
CA LYS A 22 -16.50 35.78 33.27
C LYS A 22 -17.67 35.12 34.01
N VAL A 23 -18.88 35.25 33.46
CA VAL A 23 -20.03 34.43 33.86
C VAL A 23 -19.67 32.99 33.55
N ARG A 24 -19.18 32.26 34.56
CA ARG A 24 -18.99 30.81 34.50
C ARG A 24 -20.37 30.15 34.48
N CYS A 25 -21.01 30.17 33.31
CA CYS A 25 -22.10 29.28 33.02
C CYS A 25 -21.53 27.85 33.01
N ARG A 26 -21.66 27.15 34.14
CA ARG A 26 -21.46 25.71 34.23
C ARG A 26 -22.58 25.05 33.43
N GLN A 27 -22.46 25.07 32.10
CA GLN A 27 -23.17 24.12 31.25
C GLN A 27 -22.69 22.73 31.67
N ARG A 28 -23.48 22.08 32.51
CA ARG A 28 -23.42 20.64 32.72
C ARG A 28 -23.69 20.01 31.36
N GLN A 29 -22.63 19.75 30.59
CA GLN A 29 -22.68 18.85 29.45
C GLN A 29 -22.88 17.43 29.99
N GLY A 30 -24.12 17.14 30.40
CA GLY A 30 -24.62 15.79 30.56
C GLY A 30 -24.81 15.17 29.19
N LYS A 31 -23.72 14.86 28.50
CA LYS A 31 -23.74 13.96 27.35
C LYS A 31 -22.93 12.74 27.76
N GLY A 32 -23.63 11.65 28.05
CA GLY A 32 -23.02 10.35 28.30
C GLY A 32 -22.17 9.96 27.10
N SER A 33 -20.87 10.25 27.18
CA SER A 33 -19.91 9.81 26.19
C SER A 33 -19.91 8.30 26.25
N LYS A 34 -20.55 7.65 25.26
CA LYS A 34 -20.40 6.20 25.08
C LYS A 34 -18.90 5.91 25.14
N LYS A 35 -18.50 5.03 26.07
CA LYS A 35 -17.10 4.61 26.17
C LYS A 35 -16.73 3.99 24.83
N ARG A 36 -15.77 4.59 24.12
CA ARG A 36 -15.25 4.04 22.87
C ARG A 36 -14.66 2.67 23.14
N THR A 37 -14.84 1.76 22.19
CA THR A 37 -14.17 0.46 22.25
C THR A 37 -12.66 0.63 22.03
N VAL A 38 -11.86 -0.35 22.46
CA VAL A 38 -10.40 -0.35 22.20
C VAL A 38 -10.12 -0.30 20.70
N ARG A 39 -10.86 -1.09 19.91
CA ARG A 39 -10.83 -1.08 18.44
C ARG A 39 -11.01 0.32 17.85
N GLU A 40 -12.06 1.04 18.27
CA GLU A 40 -12.32 2.43 17.82
C GLU A 40 -11.19 3.38 18.24
N GLN A 41 -10.66 3.22 19.45
CA GLN A 41 -9.55 4.05 19.93
C GLN A 41 -8.30 3.84 19.07
N LEU A 42 -7.93 2.58 18.77
CA LEU A 42 -6.78 2.27 17.93
C LEU A 42 -6.91 2.87 16.53
N LEU A 43 -8.11 2.77 15.94
CA LEU A 43 -8.39 3.32 14.62
C LEU A 43 -8.31 4.86 14.61
N VAL A 44 -8.83 5.52 15.64
CA VAL A 44 -8.72 6.99 15.80
C VAL A 44 -7.27 7.42 16.00
N GLU A 45 -6.49 6.70 16.81
CA GLU A 45 -5.06 6.98 17.01
C GLU A 45 -4.27 6.80 15.71
N PHE A 46 -4.56 5.75 14.94
CA PHE A 46 -3.99 5.53 13.61
C PHE A 46 -4.31 6.69 12.67
N ALA A 47 -5.58 7.10 12.58
CA ALA A 47 -6.01 8.22 11.76
C ALA A 47 -5.36 9.54 12.17
N ALA A 48 -5.17 9.74 13.48
CA ALA A 48 -4.49 10.92 14.00
C ALA A 48 -3.02 10.96 13.57
N VAL A 49 -2.32 9.81 13.51
CA VAL A 49 -0.95 9.73 12.98
C VAL A 49 -0.92 9.97 11.47
N ALA A 50 -1.89 9.43 10.73
CA ALA A 50 -1.99 9.58 9.27
C ALA A 50 -2.25 11.03 8.83
N LYS A 51 -3.07 11.77 9.56
CA LYS A 51 -3.43 13.17 9.28
C LYS A 51 -2.32 14.17 9.60
N LEU A 52 -1.22 13.76 10.22
CA LEU A 52 -0.09 14.65 10.47
C LEU A 52 0.60 14.97 9.14
N GLU A 53 0.14 16.03 8.47
CA GLU A 53 0.70 16.50 7.21
C GLU A 53 2.23 16.64 7.30
N PRO A 54 2.98 16.23 6.26
CA PRO A 54 4.39 16.59 6.13
C PRO A 54 4.50 18.12 5.95
N GLY A 55 4.56 18.87 7.06
CA GLY A 55 4.77 20.32 7.03
C GLY A 55 4.29 21.12 8.23
N ARG A 56 3.28 20.64 8.99
CA ARG A 56 2.66 21.41 10.09
C ARG A 56 3.08 21.00 11.51
N GLY A 57 4.05 20.10 11.66
CA GLY A 57 4.55 19.67 12.96
C GLY A 57 6.04 19.35 12.94
N THR A 58 6.70 19.44 14.09
CA THR A 58 8.09 19.00 14.20
C THR A 58 8.16 17.51 13.86
N SER A 59 9.03 17.13 12.92
CA SER A 59 9.25 15.74 12.48
C SER A 59 9.41 14.78 13.67
N ARG A 60 10.08 15.25 14.73
CA ARG A 60 10.29 14.56 16.00
C ARG A 60 8.99 14.20 16.73
N GLY A 61 7.99 15.06 16.72
CA GLY A 61 6.68 14.82 17.36
C GLY A 61 5.88 13.72 16.65
N ARG A 62 5.88 13.72 15.31
CA ARG A 62 5.22 12.70 14.48
C ARG A 62 5.87 11.33 14.67
N ALA A 63 7.20 11.26 14.58
CA ALA A 63 7.95 10.02 14.79
C ALA A 63 7.68 9.42 16.19
N GLY A 64 7.68 10.25 17.24
CA GLY A 64 7.39 9.80 18.60
C GLY A 64 5.97 9.26 18.79
N ARG A 65 4.95 9.92 18.20
CA ARG A 65 3.56 9.43 18.23
C ARG A 65 3.41 8.11 17.48
N ARG A 66 3.99 8.02 16.29
CA ARG A 66 3.98 6.79 15.49
C ARG A 66 4.67 5.63 16.23
N ALA A 67 5.85 5.85 16.79
CA ALA A 67 6.56 4.81 17.54
C ALA A 67 5.75 4.31 18.76
N ARG A 68 5.05 5.21 19.47
CA ARG A 68 4.14 4.82 20.55
C ARG A 68 2.96 3.98 20.05
N LEU A 69 2.33 4.40 18.95
CA LEU A 69 1.24 3.65 18.32
C LEU A 69 1.72 2.24 17.93
N LEU A 70 2.84 2.13 17.22
CA LEU A 70 3.39 0.84 16.78
C LEU A 70 3.69 -0.09 17.96
N ARG A 71 4.30 0.41 19.04
CA ARG A 71 4.53 -0.40 20.25
C ARG A 71 3.23 -0.90 20.88
N SER A 72 2.22 -0.03 20.97
CA SER A 72 0.90 -0.40 21.49
C SER A 72 0.26 -1.49 20.63
N LEU A 73 0.23 -1.29 19.31
CA LEU A 73 -0.32 -2.27 18.37
C LEU A 73 0.41 -3.61 18.42
N LEU A 74 1.74 -3.61 18.50
CA LEU A 74 2.55 -4.82 18.64
C LEU A 74 2.23 -5.59 19.93
N ALA A 75 2.11 -4.89 21.06
CA ALA A 75 1.74 -5.52 22.33
C ALA A 75 0.35 -6.18 22.25
N ILE A 76 -0.63 -5.53 21.61
CA ILE A 76 -1.97 -6.07 21.43
C ILE A 76 -1.98 -7.26 20.45
N ALA A 77 -1.27 -7.15 19.32
CA ALA A 77 -1.24 -8.18 18.28
C ALA A 77 -0.50 -9.45 18.71
N ARG A 78 0.46 -9.36 19.65
CA ARG A 78 1.16 -10.51 20.22
C ARG A 78 0.28 -11.35 21.15
N ASP A 79 -0.66 -10.72 21.86
CA ASP A 79 -1.63 -11.44 22.68
C ASP A 79 -2.85 -11.85 21.84
N LEU A 80 -2.73 -13.02 21.22
CA LEU A 80 -3.77 -13.62 20.38
C LEU A 80 -5.09 -13.91 21.14
N ARG A 81 -5.12 -13.84 22.48
CA ARG A 81 -6.34 -14.05 23.27
C ARG A 81 -7.19 -12.78 23.33
N ARG A 82 -6.64 -11.62 22.97
CA ARG A 82 -7.37 -10.34 22.97
C ARG A 82 -8.35 -10.28 21.81
N LYS A 83 -9.55 -9.76 22.08
CA LYS A 83 -10.59 -9.50 21.07
C LYS A 83 -10.12 -8.52 19.99
N ASP A 84 -9.25 -7.59 20.34
CA ASP A 84 -8.74 -6.55 19.42
C ASP A 84 -7.45 -6.95 18.68
N ALA A 85 -6.97 -8.19 18.83
CA ALA A 85 -5.70 -8.62 18.22
C ALA A 85 -5.72 -8.52 16.69
N ALA A 86 -6.84 -8.89 16.05
CA ALA A 86 -7.00 -8.78 14.60
C ALA A 86 -7.01 -7.32 14.12
N ALA A 87 -7.70 -6.42 14.84
CA ALA A 87 -7.70 -5.00 14.55
C ALA A 87 -6.28 -4.41 14.67
N ALA A 88 -5.58 -4.68 15.78
CA ALA A 88 -4.22 -4.21 15.98
C ALA A 88 -3.25 -4.75 14.91
N CYS A 89 -3.37 -6.03 14.57
CA CYS A 89 -2.58 -6.66 13.51
C CYS A 89 -2.84 -6.02 12.14
N SER A 90 -4.10 -5.72 11.80
CA SER A 90 -4.42 -5.04 10.55
C SER A 90 -3.83 -3.62 10.49
N LEU A 91 -3.91 -2.86 11.58
CA LEU A 91 -3.32 -1.51 11.66
C LEU A 91 -1.79 -1.54 11.60
N LEU A 92 -1.13 -2.60 12.10
CA LEU A 92 0.32 -2.79 11.90
C LEU A 92 0.66 -2.96 10.42
N ILE A 93 -0.09 -3.80 9.70
CA ILE A 93 0.08 -3.97 8.24
C ILE A 93 -0.12 -2.61 7.54
N TYR A 94 -1.17 -1.87 7.91
CA TYR A 94 -1.51 -0.59 7.29
C TYR A 94 -0.55 0.54 7.65
N SER A 95 0.24 0.40 8.73
CA SER A 95 1.15 1.44 9.23
C SER A 95 2.27 1.80 8.25
N GLU A 96 2.49 0.95 7.26
CA GLU A 96 3.42 1.17 6.16
C GLU A 96 2.97 2.32 5.24
N ALA A 97 1.65 2.50 5.06
CA ALA A 97 1.10 3.64 4.32
C ALA A 97 1.30 4.99 5.04
N LEU A 98 1.73 4.97 6.31
CA LEU A 98 1.99 6.18 7.10
C LEU A 98 3.44 6.68 6.99
N GLU A 99 4.31 5.91 6.34
CA GLU A 99 5.72 6.28 6.18
C GLU A 99 5.86 7.54 5.32
N PRO A 100 6.62 8.54 5.78
CA PRO A 100 7.04 9.64 4.94
C PRO A 100 7.82 9.12 3.72
N GLU A 101 7.77 9.88 2.63
CA GLU A 101 8.50 9.53 1.40
C GLU A 101 10.00 9.37 1.71
N GLY A 102 10.58 8.22 1.36
CA GLY A 102 12.01 7.97 1.48
C GLY A 102 12.51 7.48 2.85
N LEU A 103 11.62 7.17 3.81
CA LEU A 103 12.02 6.47 5.03
C LEU A 103 11.70 4.98 4.93
N GLU A 104 12.71 4.15 5.18
CA GLU A 104 12.53 2.71 5.28
C GLU A 104 11.60 2.39 6.44
N SER A 105 10.50 1.71 6.12
CA SER A 105 9.67 1.07 7.15
C SER A 105 10.55 0.13 7.95
N PRO A 106 10.49 0.12 9.30
CA PRO A 106 11.24 -0.86 10.07
C PRO A 106 10.75 -2.24 9.65
N GLU A 107 11.57 -2.95 8.87
CA GLU A 107 11.25 -4.27 8.31
C GLU A 107 10.75 -5.24 9.40
N ALA A 108 11.33 -5.14 10.60
CA ALA A 108 10.92 -5.87 11.79
C ALA A 108 9.41 -5.72 12.13
N VAL A 109 8.83 -4.53 11.97
CA VAL A 109 7.41 -4.28 12.23
C VAL A 109 6.54 -4.98 11.18
N ALA A 110 6.93 -4.90 9.91
CA ALA A 110 6.23 -5.56 8.81
C ALA A 110 6.26 -7.09 8.97
N VAL A 111 7.44 -7.66 9.26
CA VAL A 111 7.63 -9.10 9.50
C VAL A 111 6.78 -9.57 10.68
N GLU A 112 6.81 -8.85 11.81
CA GLU A 112 6.01 -9.22 12.98
C GLU A 112 4.51 -9.10 12.71
N ALA A 113 4.06 -8.09 11.95
CA ALA A 113 2.65 -7.93 11.58
C ALA A 113 2.15 -9.13 10.75
N VAL A 114 2.94 -9.57 9.77
CA VAL A 114 2.62 -10.74 8.96
C VAL A 114 2.64 -12.03 9.79
N ALA A 115 3.63 -12.18 10.68
CA ALA A 115 3.70 -13.32 11.60
C ALA A 115 2.50 -13.37 12.55
N ALA A 116 2.10 -12.23 13.13
CA ALA A 116 0.91 -12.12 13.98
C ALA A 116 -0.37 -12.49 13.22
N ARG A 117 -0.54 -12.01 11.99
CA ARG A 117 -1.68 -12.39 11.14
C ARG A 117 -1.71 -13.89 10.89
N ARG A 118 -0.58 -14.51 10.57
CA ARG A 118 -0.48 -15.96 10.34
C ARG A 118 -0.88 -16.74 11.60
N ARG A 119 -0.40 -16.33 12.77
CA ARG A 119 -0.77 -16.96 14.05
C ARG A 119 -2.27 -16.82 14.35
N LEU A 120 -2.87 -15.65 14.08
CA LEU A 120 -4.32 -15.45 14.22
C LEU A 120 -5.13 -16.34 13.29
N LEU A 121 -4.73 -16.44 12.01
CA LEU A 121 -5.39 -17.30 11.03
C LEU A 121 -5.30 -18.78 11.42
N ASN A 122 -4.14 -19.23 11.91
CA ASN A 122 -3.96 -20.62 12.36
C ASN A 122 -4.81 -20.93 13.60
N ARG A 123 -4.98 -19.97 14.51
CA ARG A 123 -5.73 -20.16 15.75
C ARG A 123 -7.24 -20.07 15.56
N GLY A 124 -7.71 -19.04 14.86
CA GLY A 124 -9.13 -18.68 14.79
C GLY A 124 -9.76 -18.86 13.40
N GLY A 125 -8.96 -19.27 12.42
CA GLY A 125 -9.40 -19.39 11.04
C GLY A 125 -9.66 -18.04 10.36
N ARG A 126 -10.08 -18.14 9.11
CA ARG A 126 -10.33 -16.99 8.24
C ARG A 126 -11.52 -16.14 8.69
N LYS A 127 -12.59 -16.78 9.17
CA LYS A 127 -13.82 -16.13 9.63
C LYS A 127 -13.56 -15.16 10.78
N LEU A 128 -12.80 -15.59 11.79
CA LEU A 128 -12.47 -14.74 12.94
C LEU A 128 -11.61 -13.53 12.51
N TRP A 129 -10.65 -13.75 11.61
CA TRP A 129 -9.83 -12.67 11.06
C TRP A 129 -10.68 -11.61 10.34
N ASP A 130 -11.56 -12.05 9.43
CA ASP A 130 -12.38 -11.13 8.64
C ASP A 130 -13.39 -10.35 9.51
N GLN A 131 -13.88 -10.94 10.61
CA GLN A 131 -14.77 -10.25 11.56
C GLN A 131 -14.03 -9.25 12.47
N GLY A 132 -12.77 -9.53 12.81
CA GLY A 132 -12.02 -8.74 13.79
C GLY A 132 -11.10 -7.67 13.21
N ARG A 133 -10.69 -7.79 11.94
CA ARG A 133 -9.77 -6.83 11.30
C ARG A 133 -10.41 -5.45 11.13
N ILE A 134 -9.57 -4.44 10.89
CA ILE A 134 -10.02 -3.15 10.37
C ILE A 134 -10.22 -3.30 8.85
N SER A 135 -11.42 -2.94 8.39
CA SER A 135 -11.77 -2.92 6.98
C SER A 135 -11.30 -1.62 6.29
N GLY A 136 -11.20 -1.66 4.96
CA GLY A 136 -11.00 -0.51 4.09
C GLY A 136 -12.11 0.52 4.26
N GLN A 137 -13.36 0.09 4.44
CA GLN A 137 -14.47 1.00 4.71
C GLN A 137 -14.24 1.81 5.99
N GLU A 138 -13.86 1.14 7.08
CA GLU A 138 -13.53 1.80 8.34
C GLU A 138 -12.32 2.74 8.22
N LEU A 139 -11.32 2.40 7.39
CA LEU A 139 -10.21 3.30 7.09
C LEU A 139 -10.69 4.55 6.35
N LEU A 140 -11.55 4.42 5.34
CA LEU A 140 -12.09 5.56 4.58
C LEU A 140 -12.89 6.51 5.48
N GLU A 141 -13.68 5.97 6.41
CA GLU A 141 -14.47 6.77 7.35
C GLU A 141 -13.60 7.65 8.26
N VAL A 142 -12.45 7.13 8.71
CA VAL A 142 -11.56 7.89 9.61
C VAL A 142 -10.51 8.73 8.85
N LEU A 143 -10.31 8.47 7.56
CA LEU A 143 -9.35 9.14 6.67
C LEU A 143 -10.02 9.84 5.47
N PRO A 144 -11.03 10.71 5.66
CA PRO A 144 -11.77 11.31 4.54
C PRO A 144 -10.90 12.18 3.61
N ASN A 145 -9.77 12.69 4.13
CA ASN A 145 -8.85 13.57 3.42
C ASN A 145 -7.45 12.95 3.26
N ALA A 146 -7.33 11.62 3.26
CA ALA A 146 -6.04 10.99 2.95
C ALA A 146 -5.59 11.35 1.52
N SER A 147 -4.28 11.46 1.33
CA SER A 147 -3.68 11.68 0.02
C SER A 147 -3.93 10.47 -0.89
N ALA A 148 -3.93 10.70 -2.21
CA ALA A 148 -4.08 9.65 -3.20
C ALA A 148 -3.04 8.52 -3.01
N ARG A 149 -1.79 8.88 -2.71
CA ARG A 149 -0.72 7.91 -2.40
C ARG A 149 -1.04 7.05 -1.18
N CYS A 150 -1.48 7.66 -0.08
CA CYS A 150 -1.84 6.94 1.14
C CYS A 150 -2.98 5.95 0.85
N LEU A 151 -4.02 6.39 0.14
CA LEU A 151 -5.15 5.53 -0.24
C LEU A 151 -4.73 4.39 -1.19
N CYS A 152 -3.87 4.67 -2.17
CA CYS A 152 -3.33 3.66 -3.08
C CYS A 152 -2.55 2.57 -2.32
N LEU A 153 -1.68 2.96 -1.39
CA LEU A 153 -0.95 2.00 -0.55
C LEU A 153 -1.89 1.22 0.37
N LEU A 154 -2.84 1.90 1.03
CA LEU A 154 -3.84 1.24 1.87
C LEU A 154 -4.68 0.24 1.08
N GLN A 155 -5.08 0.54 -0.15
CA GLN A 155 -5.80 -0.39 -1.01
C GLN A 155 -5.02 -1.70 -1.20
N ARG A 156 -3.70 -1.60 -1.47
CA ARG A 156 -2.83 -2.77 -1.61
C ARG A 156 -2.69 -3.51 -0.28
N LEU A 157 -2.51 -2.82 0.83
CA LEU A 157 -2.37 -3.45 2.15
C LEU A 157 -3.68 -4.10 2.63
N VAL A 158 -4.85 -3.55 2.28
CA VAL A 158 -6.17 -4.15 2.50
C VAL A 158 -6.35 -5.39 1.64
N SER A 159 -5.90 -5.39 0.38
CA SER A 159 -5.87 -6.58 -0.46
C SER A 159 -5.00 -7.69 0.16
N LEU A 160 -3.82 -7.34 0.70
CA LEU A 160 -2.96 -8.27 1.43
C LEU A 160 -3.66 -8.84 2.68
N ALA A 161 -4.25 -7.96 3.49
CA ALA A 161 -4.93 -8.33 4.74
C ALA A 161 -6.14 -9.23 4.47
N SER A 162 -6.94 -8.92 3.47
CA SER A 162 -8.08 -9.74 3.03
C SER A 162 -7.66 -10.99 2.26
N GLY A 163 -6.41 -11.10 1.80
CA GLY A 163 -5.94 -12.27 1.06
C GLY A 163 -6.71 -12.58 -0.23
N ARG A 164 -7.55 -11.66 -0.73
CA ARG A 164 -8.21 -11.77 -2.03
C ARG A 164 -7.31 -11.07 -3.05
N LYS A 165 -6.58 -11.86 -3.81
CA LYS A 165 -5.52 -11.40 -4.74
C LYS A 165 -5.89 -11.53 -6.22
N HIS A 166 -6.96 -12.24 -6.54
CA HIS A 166 -7.41 -12.54 -7.90
C HIS A 166 -8.94 -12.57 -7.94
N GLY A 167 -9.50 -12.51 -9.16
CA GLY A 167 -10.93 -12.39 -9.41
C GLY A 167 -11.46 -10.96 -9.29
N GLU A 168 -12.78 -10.82 -9.31
CA GLU A 168 -13.45 -9.53 -9.16
C GLU A 168 -13.05 -8.85 -7.83
N PRO A 169 -12.72 -7.54 -7.85
CA PRO A 169 -12.44 -6.79 -6.63
C PRO A 169 -13.58 -6.91 -5.63
N SER A 170 -13.25 -7.11 -4.35
CA SER A 170 -14.29 -7.04 -3.31
C SER A 170 -14.90 -5.63 -3.25
N PRO A 171 -16.14 -5.47 -2.76
CA PRO A 171 -16.76 -4.15 -2.59
C PRO A 171 -15.88 -3.16 -1.81
N GLU A 172 -15.17 -3.66 -0.80
CA GLU A 172 -14.18 -2.92 -0.01
C GLU A 172 -13.00 -2.41 -0.86
N LEU A 173 -12.45 -3.25 -1.75
CA LEU A 173 -11.34 -2.85 -2.63
C LEU A 173 -11.80 -1.92 -3.75
N ALA A 174 -13.03 -2.08 -4.25
CA ALA A 174 -13.65 -1.17 -5.20
C ALA A 174 -13.86 0.21 -4.57
N ALA A 175 -14.38 0.29 -3.34
CA ALA A 175 -14.55 1.54 -2.61
C ALA A 175 -13.19 2.26 -2.38
N MET A 176 -12.15 1.52 -2.03
CA MET A 176 -10.79 2.07 -1.90
C MET A 176 -10.22 2.58 -3.23
N ALA A 177 -10.52 1.91 -4.36
CA ALA A 177 -10.13 2.36 -5.69
C ALA A 177 -10.79 3.70 -6.04
N LEU A 178 -12.12 3.78 -5.85
CA LEU A 178 -12.90 5.00 -6.08
C LEU A 178 -12.42 6.15 -5.19
N ALA A 179 -12.12 5.89 -3.91
CA ALA A 179 -11.57 6.89 -3.01
C ALA A 179 -10.19 7.39 -3.47
N THR A 180 -9.36 6.50 -4.02
CA THR A 180 -8.06 6.86 -4.59
C THR A 180 -8.23 7.75 -5.83
N ALA A 181 -9.11 7.37 -6.78
CA ALA A 181 -9.42 8.17 -7.97
C ALA A 181 -9.97 9.55 -7.60
N ALA A 182 -10.91 9.60 -6.65
CA ALA A 182 -11.44 10.86 -6.14
C ALA A 182 -10.36 11.72 -5.48
N ALA A 183 -9.39 11.13 -4.77
CA ALA A 183 -8.28 11.87 -4.19
C ALA A 183 -7.32 12.43 -5.25
N VAL A 184 -7.05 11.69 -6.33
CA VAL A 184 -6.27 12.18 -7.47
C VAL A 184 -6.99 13.35 -8.14
N LEU A 185 -8.27 13.20 -8.48
CA LEU A 185 -9.08 14.25 -9.11
C LEU A 185 -9.15 15.52 -8.25
N ARG A 186 -9.15 15.40 -6.92
CA ARG A 186 -9.09 16.57 -6.04
C ARG A 186 -7.73 17.27 -6.05
N SER A 187 -6.63 16.52 -6.15
CA SER A 187 -5.28 17.09 -6.14
C SER A 187 -4.79 17.55 -7.51
N ASP A 188 -5.33 16.97 -8.58
CA ASP A 188 -4.87 17.12 -9.95
C ASP A 188 -6.06 16.97 -10.93
N PRO A 189 -7.00 17.94 -10.94
CA PRO A 189 -8.27 17.82 -11.68
C PRO A 189 -8.10 17.85 -13.20
N GLU A 190 -7.06 18.51 -13.70
CA GLU A 190 -6.73 18.61 -15.14
C GLU A 190 -5.62 17.64 -15.54
N GLY A 191 -5.19 16.80 -14.61
CA GLY A 191 -4.13 15.85 -14.82
C GLY A 191 -4.50 14.71 -15.75
N SER A 192 -3.46 13.99 -16.16
CA SER A 192 -3.59 12.85 -17.04
C SER A 192 -2.55 11.78 -16.73
N CYS A 193 -2.81 10.56 -17.20
CA CYS A 193 -1.86 9.47 -17.10
C CYS A 193 -0.56 9.82 -17.82
N ALA A 194 0.56 9.79 -17.12
CA ALA A 194 1.87 10.11 -17.71
C ALA A 194 2.35 9.11 -18.78
N ILE A 195 1.56 8.07 -19.09
CA ILE A 195 1.86 7.07 -20.12
C ILE A 195 0.91 7.22 -21.31
N CYS A 196 -0.41 7.07 -21.11
CA CYS A 196 -1.38 7.16 -22.22
C CYS A 196 -1.90 8.57 -22.47
N LEU A 197 -1.58 9.54 -21.60
CA LEU A 197 -2.03 10.94 -21.65
C LEU A 197 -3.55 11.15 -21.54
N GLU A 198 -4.31 10.09 -21.25
CA GLU A 198 -5.74 10.19 -20.98
C GLU A 198 -6.02 10.88 -19.64
N ALA A 199 -7.04 11.73 -19.63
CA ALA A 199 -7.51 12.41 -18.43
C ALA A 199 -8.04 11.41 -17.38
N TRP A 200 -7.99 11.81 -16.12
CA TRP A 200 -8.46 10.98 -15.01
C TRP A 200 -9.97 10.73 -15.07
N SER A 201 -10.37 9.46 -14.92
CA SER A 201 -11.77 9.06 -14.72
C SER A 201 -12.07 8.78 -13.25
N PRO A 202 -13.29 9.10 -12.74
CA PRO A 202 -13.72 8.76 -11.39
C PRO A 202 -13.66 7.25 -11.06
N THR A 203 -13.70 6.40 -12.08
CA THR A 203 -13.64 4.94 -11.96
C THR A 203 -12.29 4.36 -12.35
N ALA A 204 -11.30 5.21 -12.67
CA ALA A 204 -9.98 4.77 -13.09
C ALA A 204 -9.30 3.97 -11.97
N ARG A 205 -8.64 2.87 -12.36
CA ARG A 205 -7.77 2.12 -11.46
C ARG A 205 -6.40 2.78 -11.49
N LEU A 206 -6.07 3.47 -10.40
CA LEU A 206 -4.87 4.31 -10.35
C LEU A 206 -3.78 3.71 -9.47
N LEU A 207 -2.56 4.00 -9.85
CA LEU A 207 -1.34 3.69 -9.14
C LEU A 207 -0.61 5.02 -8.86
N VAL A 208 -0.24 5.25 -7.60
CA VAL A 208 0.41 6.49 -7.15
C VAL A 208 1.75 6.14 -6.52
N PRO A 209 2.86 6.14 -7.30
CA PRO A 209 4.19 5.83 -6.84
C PRO A 209 4.72 6.85 -5.84
N SER A 210 5.94 6.58 -5.35
CA SER A 210 6.53 7.40 -4.31
C SER A 210 6.87 8.83 -4.72
N CYS A 211 6.97 9.09 -6.02
CA CYS A 211 7.21 10.40 -6.58
C CYS A 211 5.94 11.24 -6.81
N GLY A 212 4.76 10.68 -6.56
CA GLY A 212 3.46 11.35 -6.74
C GLY A 212 2.91 11.34 -8.17
N HIS A 213 3.67 10.95 -9.19
CA HIS A 213 3.18 10.86 -10.56
C HIS A 213 2.21 9.70 -10.74
N THR A 214 0.91 10.00 -10.80
CA THR A 214 -0.15 9.01 -10.94
C THR A 214 -0.13 8.33 -12.31
N LEU A 215 -0.51 7.06 -12.36
CA LEU A 215 -0.60 6.23 -13.55
C LEU A 215 -1.87 5.38 -13.53
N HIS A 216 -2.42 5.02 -14.69
CA HIS A 216 -3.34 3.89 -14.76
C HIS A 216 -2.59 2.61 -14.40
N VAL A 217 -3.23 1.72 -13.63
CA VAL A 217 -2.67 0.41 -13.28
C VAL A 217 -2.30 -0.37 -14.53
N ASP A 218 -3.16 -0.36 -15.55
CA ASP A 218 -2.93 -1.11 -16.78
C ASP A 218 -1.83 -0.48 -17.64
N CYS A 219 -1.75 0.86 -17.70
CA CYS A 219 -0.63 1.53 -18.37
C CYS A 219 0.71 1.26 -17.69
N PHE A 220 0.73 1.19 -16.35
CA PHE A 220 1.93 0.82 -15.60
C PHE A 220 2.40 -0.58 -15.98
N TRP A 221 1.50 -1.58 -15.97
CA TRP A 221 1.85 -2.94 -16.35
C TRP A 221 2.26 -3.08 -17.81
N ALA A 222 1.53 -2.43 -18.74
CA ALA A 222 1.87 -2.42 -20.16
C ALA A 222 3.24 -1.77 -20.42
N MET A 223 3.53 -0.67 -19.73
CA MET A 223 4.84 -0.02 -19.82
C MET A 223 5.94 -0.98 -19.38
N ILE A 224 5.77 -1.69 -18.26
CA ILE A 224 6.82 -2.57 -17.74
C ILE A 224 6.95 -3.86 -18.58
N ALA A 225 5.86 -4.29 -19.23
CA ALA A 225 5.85 -5.45 -20.11
C ALA A 225 6.57 -5.21 -21.44
N GLY A 226 6.66 -3.96 -21.91
CA GLY A 226 7.23 -3.66 -23.22
C GLY A 226 8.76 -3.87 -23.28
N PRO A 227 9.31 -4.43 -24.36
CA PRO A 227 10.78 -4.63 -24.52
C PRO A 227 11.56 -3.31 -24.45
N CYS A 228 11.02 -2.24 -25.03
CA CYS A 228 11.61 -0.89 -24.98
C CYS A 228 11.66 -0.25 -23.58
N SER A 229 11.14 -0.92 -22.55
CA SER A 229 11.05 -0.40 -21.19
C SER A 229 12.16 -0.90 -20.25
N GLN A 230 13.06 -1.77 -20.71
CA GLN A 230 14.11 -2.36 -19.86
C GLN A 230 14.91 -1.29 -19.09
N ALA A 231 15.34 -0.23 -19.76
CA ALA A 231 16.07 0.90 -19.14
C ALA A 231 15.22 1.73 -18.14
N MET A 232 13.91 1.51 -18.11
CA MET A 232 12.92 2.25 -17.32
C MET A 232 12.28 1.42 -16.20
N ARG A 233 12.61 0.13 -16.10
CA ARG A 233 12.02 -0.74 -15.09
C ARG A 233 12.37 -0.24 -13.70
N GLY A 234 11.36 -0.18 -12.83
CA GLY A 234 11.50 0.36 -11.48
C GLY A 234 11.66 1.88 -11.40
N LEU A 235 11.62 2.65 -12.51
CA LEU A 235 11.74 4.10 -12.51
C LEU A 235 10.43 4.79 -12.94
N CYS A 236 10.15 5.96 -12.37
CA CYS A 236 9.08 6.82 -12.86
C CYS A 236 9.45 7.41 -14.24
N ARG A 237 8.57 7.29 -15.23
CA ARG A 237 8.81 7.83 -16.58
C ARG A 237 8.94 9.35 -16.62
N THR A 238 8.21 10.04 -15.75
CA THR A 238 8.18 11.51 -15.68
C THR A 238 9.42 12.08 -15.00
N CYS A 239 9.77 11.58 -13.82
CA CYS A 239 10.84 12.18 -13.00
C CYS A 239 12.09 11.31 -12.83
N ARG A 240 12.12 10.11 -13.42
CA ARG A 240 13.22 9.13 -13.35
C ARG A 240 13.59 8.67 -11.94
N ARG A 241 12.82 9.06 -10.92
CA ARG A 241 13.02 8.57 -9.55
C ARG A 241 12.63 7.09 -9.45
N PRO A 242 13.35 6.29 -8.65
CA PRO A 242 12.95 4.93 -8.36
C PRO A 242 11.54 4.87 -7.76
N SER A 243 10.72 3.95 -8.27
CA SER A 243 9.41 3.59 -7.75
C SER A 243 9.62 2.74 -6.49
N ILE A 244 9.99 3.40 -5.39
CA ILE A 244 10.20 2.74 -4.12
C ILE A 244 8.85 2.36 -3.51
N TRP A 245 8.56 1.08 -3.58
CA TRP A 245 7.46 0.45 -2.88
C TRP A 245 7.93 -0.07 -1.52
N SER A 246 7.07 0.07 -0.54
CA SER A 246 7.32 -0.47 0.79
C SER A 246 7.32 -2.01 0.79
N PRO A 247 8.06 -2.69 1.68
CA PRO A 247 8.20 -4.15 1.67
C PRO A 247 6.88 -4.94 1.56
N LEU A 248 5.83 -4.59 2.32
CA LEU A 248 4.56 -5.33 2.25
C LEU A 248 3.77 -5.00 0.98
N ALA A 249 3.82 -3.76 0.51
CA ALA A 249 3.23 -3.39 -0.77
C ALA A 249 3.91 -4.15 -1.92
N ARG A 250 5.25 -4.25 -1.93
CA ARG A 250 6.01 -5.09 -2.87
C ARG A 250 5.59 -6.54 -2.80
N SER A 251 5.57 -7.11 -1.59
CA SER A 251 5.16 -8.52 -1.39
C SER A 251 3.73 -8.77 -1.88
N ASN A 252 2.80 -7.80 -1.69
CA ASN A 252 1.45 -7.96 -2.20
C ASN A 252 1.39 -7.88 -3.72
N LEU A 253 2.09 -6.92 -4.35
CA LEU A 253 2.17 -6.82 -5.80
C LEU A 253 2.69 -8.13 -6.40
N ARG A 254 3.81 -8.67 -5.87
CA ARG A 254 4.34 -10.00 -6.22
C ARG A 254 3.25 -11.06 -6.18
N CYS A 255 2.57 -11.20 -5.05
CA CYS A 255 1.58 -12.25 -4.90
C CYS A 255 0.35 -12.07 -5.80
N THR A 256 -0.07 -10.84 -6.07
CA THR A 256 -1.17 -10.54 -7.01
C THR A 256 -0.77 -11.00 -8.40
N LEU A 257 0.45 -10.69 -8.82
CA LEU A 257 1.00 -11.09 -10.10
C LEU A 257 1.14 -12.62 -10.21
N THR A 258 1.71 -13.29 -9.22
CA THR A 258 1.76 -14.76 -9.17
C THR A 258 0.37 -15.37 -9.28
N SER A 259 -0.61 -14.80 -8.59
CA SER A 259 -1.99 -15.30 -8.63
C SER A 259 -2.62 -15.09 -10.01
N ALA A 260 -2.36 -13.96 -10.65
CA ALA A 260 -2.85 -13.66 -11.99
C ALA A 260 -2.21 -14.60 -13.02
N ALA A 261 -0.90 -14.85 -12.91
CA ALA A 261 -0.18 -15.79 -13.75
C ALA A 261 -0.73 -17.22 -13.60
N SER A 262 -0.91 -17.71 -12.37
CA SER A 262 -1.54 -19.02 -12.13
C SER A 262 -2.95 -19.11 -12.71
N ALA A 263 -3.75 -18.04 -12.59
CA ALA A 263 -5.10 -18.01 -13.15
C ALA A 263 -5.10 -17.98 -14.68
N ALA A 264 -4.16 -17.26 -15.30
CA ALA A 264 -3.98 -17.26 -16.74
C ALA A 264 -3.57 -18.65 -17.25
N ALA A 265 -2.61 -19.30 -16.59
CA ALA A 265 -2.19 -20.65 -16.94
C ALA A 265 -3.32 -21.68 -16.82
N ALA A 266 -4.15 -21.58 -15.77
CA ALA A 266 -5.34 -22.42 -15.63
C ALA A 266 -6.33 -22.22 -16.79
N ARG A 267 -6.57 -20.97 -17.22
CA ARG A 267 -7.44 -20.67 -18.38
C ARG A 267 -6.89 -21.22 -19.69
N CYS A 268 -5.58 -21.09 -19.94
CA CYS A 268 -4.95 -21.67 -21.13
C CYS A 268 -5.14 -23.19 -21.13
N GLN A 269 -4.93 -23.85 -20.00
CA GLN A 269 -5.15 -25.29 -19.87
C GLN A 269 -6.61 -25.68 -20.13
N GLU A 270 -7.60 -24.93 -19.60
CA GLU A 270 -9.03 -25.15 -19.86
C GLU A 270 -9.39 -24.95 -21.34
N ALA A 271 -8.71 -24.02 -22.03
CA ALA A 271 -8.85 -23.77 -23.46
C ALA A 271 -8.10 -24.78 -24.34
N GLY A 272 -7.30 -25.68 -23.76
CA GLY A 272 -6.41 -26.57 -24.51
C GLY A 272 -5.21 -25.86 -25.16
N GLU A 273 -4.94 -24.62 -24.74
CA GLU A 273 -3.80 -23.82 -25.18
C GLU A 273 -2.64 -23.99 -24.18
N ALA A 274 -1.43 -24.16 -24.70
CA ALA A 274 -0.24 -24.09 -23.85
C ALA A 274 0.10 -22.61 -23.61
N MET A 275 0.22 -22.20 -22.35
CA MET A 275 0.94 -20.97 -22.04
C MET A 275 2.40 -21.20 -22.46
N GLY A 276 2.88 -20.42 -23.44
CA GLY A 276 4.24 -20.56 -23.93
C GLY A 276 5.26 -20.36 -22.81
N PRO A 277 6.35 -21.14 -22.77
CA PRO A 277 7.46 -20.90 -21.85
C PRO A 277 7.98 -19.47 -21.92
N GLY A 278 8.07 -18.91 -23.14
CA GLY A 278 8.47 -17.54 -23.39
C GLY A 278 7.53 -16.50 -22.77
N ASP A 279 6.20 -16.69 -22.87
CA ASP A 279 5.23 -15.75 -22.31
C ASP A 279 5.31 -15.68 -20.78
N PHE A 280 5.49 -16.83 -20.13
CA PHE A 280 5.59 -16.91 -18.69
C PHE A 280 6.98 -16.50 -18.18
N ALA A 281 8.05 -16.87 -18.89
CA ALA A 281 9.41 -16.43 -18.60
C ALA A 281 9.54 -14.90 -18.73
N ALA A 282 8.99 -14.31 -19.80
CA ALA A 282 8.91 -12.87 -19.98
C ALA A 282 8.15 -12.21 -18.81
N LEU A 283 7.01 -12.77 -18.42
CA LEU A 283 6.23 -12.31 -17.26
C LEU A 283 7.06 -12.32 -15.97
N CYS A 284 7.91 -13.33 -15.77
CA CYS A 284 8.66 -13.48 -14.52
C CYS A 284 10.02 -12.75 -14.48
N VAL A 285 10.76 -12.68 -15.59
CA VAL A 285 11.93 -11.78 -15.76
C VAL A 285 11.52 -10.32 -15.57
N GLN A 286 10.33 -9.96 -16.04
CA GLN A 286 9.69 -8.68 -15.80
C GLN A 286 9.45 -8.41 -14.30
N PHE A 287 9.08 -9.42 -13.51
CA PHE A 287 8.92 -9.29 -12.05
C PHE A 287 10.24 -9.09 -11.31
N GLY A 288 11.30 -9.82 -11.68
CA GLY A 288 12.65 -9.69 -11.10
C GLY A 288 13.15 -8.24 -11.03
N SER A 289 12.95 -7.50 -12.12
CA SER A 289 13.41 -6.12 -12.25
C SER A 289 12.64 -5.07 -11.43
N GLU A 290 11.43 -5.33 -10.94
CA GLU A 290 10.68 -4.36 -10.13
C GLU A 290 11.10 -4.35 -8.64
N ILE A 291 11.86 -5.35 -8.24
CA ILE A 291 11.85 -5.81 -6.86
C ILE A 291 13.17 -5.55 -6.09
N GLY A 292 14.26 -5.33 -6.81
CA GLY A 292 15.60 -5.01 -6.28
C GLY A 292 16.62 -6.12 -6.55
N ASP A 293 17.88 -5.84 -6.19
CA ASP A 293 19.15 -6.39 -6.71
C ASP A 293 19.41 -7.90 -6.61
N ARG A 294 18.41 -8.73 -6.26
CA ARG A 294 18.56 -10.19 -6.16
C ARG A 294 17.38 -10.92 -6.81
N PRO A 295 17.41 -11.10 -8.15
CA PRO A 295 16.41 -11.89 -8.87
C PRO A 295 16.20 -13.29 -8.27
N SER A 296 17.28 -13.95 -7.82
CA SER A 296 17.26 -15.28 -7.21
C SER A 296 16.37 -15.39 -5.96
N ASP A 297 16.36 -14.38 -5.09
CA ASP A 297 15.55 -14.41 -3.87
C ASP A 297 14.05 -14.31 -4.20
N LEU A 298 13.73 -13.54 -5.24
CA LEU A 298 12.37 -13.44 -5.77
C LEU A 298 11.92 -14.76 -6.41
N TRP A 299 12.77 -15.37 -7.25
CA TRP A 299 12.46 -16.64 -7.90
C TRP A 299 12.19 -17.74 -6.87
N ASN A 300 13.00 -17.81 -5.83
CA ASN A 300 12.80 -18.75 -4.72
C ASN A 300 11.50 -18.50 -3.96
N GLU A 301 11.13 -17.25 -3.69
CA GLU A 301 9.83 -16.94 -3.08
C GLU A 301 8.65 -17.27 -4.00
N LEU A 302 8.76 -17.00 -5.30
CA LEU A 302 7.73 -17.31 -6.30
C LEU A 302 7.50 -18.82 -6.40
N LYS A 303 8.60 -19.60 -6.47
CA LYS A 303 8.58 -21.06 -6.43
C LYS A 303 7.94 -21.58 -5.15
N GLN A 304 8.31 -21.04 -3.99
CA GLN A 304 7.71 -21.41 -2.70
C GLN A 304 6.20 -21.11 -2.65
N ASP A 305 5.76 -19.97 -3.21
CA ASP A 305 4.35 -19.59 -3.24
C ASP A 305 3.53 -20.47 -4.19
N LEU A 306 4.09 -20.79 -5.36
CA LEU A 306 3.49 -21.74 -6.30
C LEU A 306 3.45 -23.15 -5.72
N ALA A 307 4.56 -23.67 -5.18
CA ALA A 307 4.62 -24.98 -4.53
C ALA A 307 3.59 -25.11 -3.39
N ARG A 308 3.39 -24.07 -2.58
CA ARG A 308 2.32 -24.05 -1.55
C ARG A 308 0.91 -24.16 -2.12
N ARG A 309 0.69 -23.73 -3.37
CA ARG A 309 -0.59 -23.83 -4.09
C ARG A 309 -0.74 -25.16 -4.84
N SER A 310 0.35 -25.76 -5.32
CA SER A 310 0.40 -27.13 -5.88
C SER A 310 -0.22 -28.13 -4.90
N ILE A 311 0.19 -28.05 -3.62
CA ILE A 311 -0.27 -28.93 -2.54
C ILE A 311 -1.80 -28.87 -2.35
N ARG A 312 -2.48 -27.84 -2.86
CA ARG A 312 -3.94 -27.67 -2.78
C ARG A 312 -4.71 -28.16 -4.02
N GLY A 313 -4.06 -28.91 -4.92
CA GLY A 313 -4.73 -29.57 -6.05
C GLY A 313 -4.78 -28.76 -7.35
N PHE A 314 -3.96 -27.71 -7.49
CA PHE A 314 -3.77 -27.06 -8.79
C PHE A 314 -2.79 -27.88 -9.63
N GLY A 315 -3.32 -28.67 -10.57
CA GLY A 315 -2.53 -29.59 -11.41
C GLY A 315 -1.51 -28.92 -12.34
N CYS A 316 -1.59 -27.60 -12.58
CA CYS A 316 -0.70 -26.87 -13.48
C CYS A 316 0.60 -26.37 -12.83
N VAL A 317 0.78 -26.58 -11.53
CA VAL A 317 1.89 -25.92 -10.81
C VAL A 317 3.25 -26.54 -11.10
N SER A 318 3.34 -27.84 -11.39
CA SER A 318 4.60 -28.46 -11.83
C SER A 318 5.08 -27.86 -13.14
N SER A 319 4.17 -27.65 -14.12
CA SER A 319 4.47 -26.96 -15.37
C SER A 319 4.94 -25.53 -15.12
N LEU A 320 4.26 -24.77 -14.25
CA LEU A 320 4.68 -23.42 -13.90
C LEU A 320 6.03 -23.37 -13.21
N LEU A 321 6.36 -24.32 -12.33
CA LEU A 321 7.67 -24.39 -11.68
C LEU A 321 8.78 -24.69 -12.69
N SER A 322 8.56 -25.60 -13.63
CA SER A 322 9.48 -25.87 -14.74
C SER A 322 9.69 -24.64 -15.62
N LEU A 323 8.63 -23.88 -15.92
CA LEU A 323 8.75 -22.62 -16.65
C LEU A 323 9.53 -21.55 -15.88
N ILE A 324 9.47 -21.55 -14.54
CA ILE A 324 10.32 -20.68 -13.71
C ILE A 324 11.79 -21.12 -13.80
N ASP A 325 12.06 -22.41 -13.65
CA ASP A 325 13.43 -22.94 -13.69
C ASP A 325 14.09 -22.64 -15.04
N GLU A 326 13.33 -22.77 -16.12
CA GLU A 326 13.77 -22.46 -17.49
C GLU A 326 14.01 -20.95 -17.69
N ALA A 327 13.11 -20.10 -17.19
CA ALA A 327 13.30 -18.64 -17.20
C ALA A 327 14.50 -18.17 -16.37
N GLU A 328 14.76 -18.83 -15.23
CA GLU A 328 15.90 -18.53 -14.36
C GLU A 328 17.23 -18.93 -15.02
N ALA A 329 17.28 -20.10 -15.67
CA ALA A 329 18.43 -20.53 -16.45
C ALA A 329 18.73 -19.57 -17.61
N GLN A 330 17.71 -19.20 -18.38
CA GLN A 330 17.84 -18.25 -19.49
C GLN A 330 18.33 -16.87 -19.04
N ALA A 331 17.83 -16.38 -17.90
CA ALA A 331 18.28 -15.12 -17.33
C ALA A 331 19.74 -15.17 -16.83
N ALA A 332 20.19 -16.32 -16.32
CA ALA A 332 21.57 -16.53 -15.89
C ALA A 332 22.55 -16.56 -17.08
N ASP A 333 22.10 -17.05 -18.23
CA ASP A 333 22.89 -17.11 -19.47
C ASP A 333 22.91 -15.77 -20.24
N GLY A 334 22.23 -14.74 -19.75
CA GLY A 334 22.18 -13.41 -20.37
C GLY A 334 21.43 -13.38 -21.71
N ILE A 335 20.65 -14.42 -22.00
CA ILE A 335 19.81 -14.49 -23.21
C ILE A 335 18.66 -13.50 -23.04
N ALA A 336 18.56 -12.56 -23.98
CA ALA A 336 17.46 -11.61 -23.95
C ALA A 336 16.15 -12.36 -24.23
N PRO A 337 15.03 -12.04 -23.56
CA PRO A 337 13.73 -12.70 -23.78
C PRO A 337 13.21 -12.63 -25.24
N GLU A 338 13.84 -11.80 -26.06
CA GLU A 338 13.51 -11.49 -27.45
C GLU A 338 14.19 -12.44 -28.45
N ASP A 339 15.20 -13.18 -27.99
CA ASP A 339 15.97 -14.16 -28.77
C ASP A 339 15.42 -15.60 -28.62
N LEU A 340 14.20 -15.74 -28.08
CA LEU A 340 13.46 -16.99 -27.84
C LEU A 340 12.17 -17.04 -28.68
#